data_AF-A0A7C5KZV4-F1
#
_entry.id   AF-A0A7C5KZV4-F1
#
_cell.length_a   1.000
_cell.length_b   1.000
_cell.length_c   1.000
_cell.angle_alpha   90.00
_cell.angle_beta   90.00
_cell.angle_gamma   90.00
#
_symmetry.space_group_name_H-M   'P 1'
#
loop_
_entity.id
_entity.type
_entity.pdbx_description
1 polymer ?
#
loop_
_entity_poly.entity_id
_entity_poly.type
_entity_poly.pdbx_seq_one_letter_code
_entity_poly.pdbx_strand_id
1 'polypeptide(L)'
;MNIVILSRGAGLYSTQSLFRAGLLRGHEMRIVDHARCELLVGGGRPEILYEGRPLRDVDAVIPRIGASITFYGAAVIRQFEVMGVFTATRAAALQNARDKQCTLQHLAKAKLPVPKSFLTNQDTDLPLL
;
A
#
# COMPACT_ATOMS: atom_id res chain seq x y z
N MET A 1 -6.43 -16.17 -12.08
CA MET A 1 -5.42 -15.16 -11.73
C MET A 1 -4.77 -15.57 -10.43
N ASN A 2 -3.49 -15.26 -10.28
CA ASN A 2 -2.72 -15.37 -9.06
C ASN A 2 -2.62 -13.98 -8.40
N ILE A 3 -3.29 -13.83 -7.26
CA ILE A 3 -3.45 -12.56 -6.56
C ILE A 3 -2.75 -12.62 -5.21
N VAL A 4 -1.88 -11.64 -4.96
CA VAL A 4 -1.16 -11.50 -3.68
C VAL A 4 -1.82 -10.44 -2.82
N ILE A 5 -2.15 -10.77 -1.57
CA ILE A 5 -2.57 -9.83 -0.55
C ILE A 5 -1.34 -9.46 0.29
N LEU A 6 -0.90 -8.20 0.23
CA LEU A 6 0.20 -7.73 1.07
C LEU A 6 -0.32 -7.39 2.45
N SER A 7 -0.04 -8.20 3.47
CA SER A 7 -0.52 -7.99 4.83
C SER A 7 0.41 -8.61 5.86
N ARG A 8 0.66 -7.89 6.96
CA ARG A 8 1.39 -8.42 8.13
C ARG A 8 0.54 -9.40 8.96
N GLY A 9 -0.78 -9.38 8.77
CA GLY A 9 -1.73 -10.14 9.57
C GLY A 9 -2.57 -11.06 8.70
N ALA A 10 -2.06 -12.28 8.49
CA ALA A 10 -2.79 -13.30 7.74
C ALA A 10 -4.09 -13.71 8.44
N GLY A 11 -4.11 -13.78 9.78
CA GLY A 11 -5.30 -14.14 10.55
C GLY A 11 -6.34 -13.02 10.73
N LEU A 12 -6.06 -11.80 10.28
CA LEU A 12 -7.00 -10.68 10.43
C LEU A 12 -8.25 -10.92 9.60
N TYR A 13 -9.42 -10.60 10.17
CA TYR A 13 -10.72 -10.77 9.52
C TYR A 13 -10.75 -10.19 8.09
N SER A 14 -10.30 -8.93 7.91
CA SER A 14 -10.29 -8.30 6.58
C SER A 14 -9.41 -9.03 5.57
N THR A 15 -8.25 -9.54 6.01
CA THR A 15 -7.33 -10.28 5.14
C THR A 15 -7.96 -11.61 4.73
N GLN A 16 -8.54 -12.33 5.70
CA GLN A 16 -9.23 -13.60 5.48
C GLN A 16 -10.48 -13.43 4.60
N SER A 17 -11.23 -12.34 4.78
CA SER A 17 -12.40 -12.05 3.94
C SER A 17 -12.02 -11.85 2.48
N LEU A 18 -10.94 -11.10 2.20
CA LEU A 18 -10.43 -10.91 0.84
C LEU A 18 -9.92 -12.23 0.25
N PHE A 19 -9.16 -12.99 1.04
CA PHE A 19 -8.63 -14.29 0.64
C PHE A 19 -9.75 -15.26 0.24
N ARG A 20 -10.77 -15.43 1.10
CA ARG A 20 -11.93 -16.30 0.81
C ARG A 20 -12.72 -15.82 -0.40
N ALA A 21 -12.94 -14.52 -0.53
CA ALA A 21 -13.69 -13.95 -1.66
C ALA A 21 -12.97 -14.16 -3.00
N GLY A 22 -11.64 -14.18 -3.02
CA GLY A 22 -10.85 -14.52 -4.20
C GLY A 22 -10.88 -16.01 -4.52
N LEU A 23 -10.74 -16.88 -3.51
CA LEU A 23 -10.87 -18.33 -3.69
C LEU A 23 -12.23 -18.73 -4.27
N LEU A 24 -13.32 -18.16 -3.75
CA LEU A 24 -14.68 -18.41 -4.24
C LEU A 24 -14.88 -18.01 -5.72
N ARG A 25 -14.05 -17.11 -6.24
CA ARG A 25 -14.05 -16.69 -7.64
C ARG A 25 -13.07 -17.48 -8.51
N GLY A 26 -12.46 -18.54 -7.96
CA GLY A 26 -11.51 -19.39 -8.67
C GLY A 26 -10.14 -18.73 -8.89
N HIS A 27 -9.76 -17.75 -8.07
CA HIS A 27 -8.41 -17.17 -8.10
C HIS A 27 -7.48 -17.94 -7.17
N GLU A 28 -6.21 -18.04 -7.55
CA GLU A 28 -5.15 -18.47 -6.65
C GLU A 28 -4.79 -17.28 -5.76
N MET A 29 -4.92 -17.46 -4.45
CA MET A 29 -4.72 -16.38 -3.48
C MET A 29 -3.50 -16.67 -2.63
N ARG A 30 -2.62 -15.69 -2.46
CA ARG A 30 -1.46 -15.75 -1.57
C ARG A 30 -1.48 -14.59 -0.60
N ILE A 31 -1.17 -14.82 0.68
CA ILE A 31 -0.97 -13.73 1.66
C ILE A 31 0.52 -13.62 1.91
N VAL A 32 1.06 -12.42 1.71
CA VAL A 32 2.49 -12.13 1.79
C VAL A 32 2.73 -11.01 2.79
N ASP A 33 3.61 -11.24 3.76
CA ASP A 33 4.05 -10.17 4.65
C ASP A 33 5.02 -9.24 3.91
N HIS A 34 4.54 -8.05 3.55
CA HIS A 34 5.35 -7.03 2.88
C HIS A 34 6.57 -6.58 3.69
N ALA A 35 6.61 -6.79 5.01
CA ALA A 35 7.78 -6.48 5.82
C ALA A 35 8.93 -7.49 5.63
N ARG A 36 8.64 -8.67 5.06
CA ARG A 36 9.62 -9.73 4.77
C ARG A 36 9.97 -9.83 3.29
N CYS A 37 9.43 -8.92 2.47
CA CYS A 37 9.85 -8.82 1.08
C CYS A 37 11.25 -8.21 1.02
N GLU A 38 12.04 -8.59 0.04
CA GLU A 38 13.30 -7.93 -0.31
C GLU A 38 13.18 -7.43 -1.74
N LEU A 39 13.60 -6.19 -1.98
CA LEU A 39 13.47 -5.52 -3.28
C LEU A 39 14.82 -5.58 -3.99
N LEU A 40 14.87 -6.31 -5.10
CA LEU A 40 16.07 -6.41 -5.92
C LEU A 40 15.97 -5.44 -7.10
N VAL A 41 16.93 -4.53 -7.19
CA VAL A 41 17.08 -3.58 -8.30
C VAL A 41 18.47 -3.80 -8.92
N GLY A 42 18.51 -4.34 -10.13
CA GLY A 42 19.76 -4.65 -10.85
C GLY A 42 19.65 -5.93 -11.68
N GLY A 43 20.53 -6.15 -12.66
CA GLY A 43 20.57 -7.41 -13.43
C GLY A 43 19.54 -7.53 -14.57
N GLY A 44 18.90 -6.44 -14.99
CA GLY A 44 18.06 -6.38 -16.18
C GLY A 44 16.56 -6.54 -15.93
N ARG A 45 16.12 -7.01 -14.75
CA ARG A 45 14.70 -7.03 -14.36
C ARG A 45 14.53 -6.76 -12.85
N PRO A 46 13.57 -5.91 -12.44
CA PRO A 46 13.21 -5.74 -11.04
C PRO A 46 12.56 -7.01 -10.50
N GLU A 47 12.94 -7.43 -9.30
CA GLU A 47 12.36 -8.60 -8.63
C GLU A 47 11.98 -8.29 -7.18
N ILE A 48 11.07 -9.10 -6.64
CA ILE A 48 10.73 -9.12 -5.22
C ILE A 48 10.99 -10.53 -4.72
N LEU A 49 11.82 -10.67 -3.70
CA LEU A 49 12.00 -11.93 -2.99
C LEU A 49 11.12 -11.94 -1.75
N TYR A 50 10.55 -13.09 -1.43
CA TYR A 50 9.86 -13.34 -0.17
C TYR A 50 10.45 -14.61 0.43
N GLU A 51 11.04 -14.47 1.62
CA GLU A 51 11.73 -15.57 2.31
C GLU A 51 12.78 -16.26 1.41
N GLY A 52 13.57 -15.44 0.69
CA GLY A 52 14.64 -15.87 -0.20
C GLY A 52 14.18 -16.43 -1.55
N ARG A 53 12.87 -16.42 -1.85
CA ARG A 53 12.32 -16.94 -3.11
C ARG A 53 11.67 -15.83 -3.94
N PRO A 54 11.91 -15.77 -5.27
CA PRO A 54 11.22 -14.80 -6.12
C PRO A 54 9.70 -14.95 -6.10
N LEU A 55 8.99 -13.86 -5.85
CA LEU A 55 7.55 -13.77 -6.05
C LEU A 55 7.24 -13.64 -7.54
N ARG A 56 7.09 -14.80 -8.19
CA ARG A 56 6.75 -14.90 -9.62
C ARG A 56 5.26 -15.15 -9.82
N ASP A 57 4.85 -14.97 -11.08
CA ASP A 57 3.52 -15.25 -11.59
C ASP A 57 2.44 -14.55 -10.77
N VAL A 58 2.66 -13.26 -10.47
CA VAL A 58 1.70 -12.41 -9.77
C VAL A 58 0.96 -11.59 -10.81
N ASP A 59 -0.34 -11.83 -10.96
CA ASP A 59 -1.18 -11.04 -11.89
C ASP A 59 -1.61 -9.72 -11.25
N ALA A 60 -1.90 -9.76 -9.94
CA ALA A 60 -2.40 -8.60 -9.20
C ALA A 60 -2.01 -8.62 -7.72
N VAL A 61 -1.96 -7.42 -7.12
CA VAL A 61 -1.68 -7.22 -5.71
C VAL A 61 -2.76 -6.38 -5.05
N ILE A 62 -3.20 -6.80 -3.87
CA ILE A 62 -4.11 -6.05 -2.98
C ILE A 62 -3.30 -5.57 -1.76
N PRO A 63 -2.91 -4.28 -1.70
CA PRO A 63 -2.11 -3.79 -0.59
C PRO A 63 -2.95 -3.56 0.68
N ARG A 64 -2.58 -4.22 1.77
CA ARG A 64 -3.10 -3.99 3.13
C ARG A 64 -1.96 -3.58 4.05
N ILE A 65 -1.45 -2.37 3.80
CA ILE A 65 -0.27 -1.83 4.47
C ILE A 65 -0.63 -1.23 5.82
N GLY A 66 0.07 -1.68 6.86
CA GLY A 66 -0.09 -1.16 8.22
C GLY A 66 0.45 0.26 8.35
N ALA A 67 -0.13 1.02 9.28
CA ALA A 67 0.22 2.43 9.46
C ALA A 67 1.71 2.68 9.77
N SER A 68 2.29 1.79 10.57
CA SER A 68 3.66 1.87 11.07
C SER A 68 4.75 1.57 10.04
N ILE A 69 4.39 1.05 8.86
CA ILE A 69 5.36 0.63 7.81
C ILE A 69 5.02 1.22 6.44
N THR A 70 4.39 2.40 6.43
CA THR A 70 3.88 3.03 5.21
C THR A 70 4.96 3.21 4.15
N PHE A 71 6.14 3.71 4.52
CA PHE A 71 7.23 3.96 3.57
C PHE A 71 7.69 2.68 2.86
N TYR A 72 7.98 1.63 3.64
CA TYR A 72 8.46 0.37 3.09
C TYR A 72 7.36 -0.37 2.31
N GLY A 73 6.12 -0.38 2.83
CA GLY A 73 4.99 -0.94 2.11
C GLY A 73 4.73 -0.24 0.77
N ALA A 74 4.87 1.09 0.71
CA ALA A 74 4.80 1.83 -0.55
C ALA A 74 5.95 1.47 -1.51
N ALA A 75 7.17 1.22 -1.00
CA ALA A 75 8.29 0.76 -1.81
C ALA A 75 8.03 -0.62 -2.43
N VAL A 76 7.45 -1.57 -1.67
CA VAL A 76 7.04 -2.89 -2.19
C VAL A 76 5.98 -2.75 -3.27
N ILE A 77 4.93 -1.93 -3.04
CA ILE A 77 3.89 -1.67 -4.05
C ILE A 77 4.50 -1.08 -5.31
N ARG A 78 5.39 -0.08 -5.18
CA ARG A 78 6.06 0.55 -6.31
C ARG A 78 6.91 -0.45 -7.09
N GLN A 79 7.59 -1.37 -6.42
CA GLN A 79 8.35 -2.42 -7.10
C GLN A 79 7.41 -3.31 -7.96
N PHE A 80 6.24 -3.70 -7.43
CA PHE A 80 5.22 -4.41 -8.23
C PHE A 80 4.74 -3.58 -9.43
N GLU A 81 4.53 -2.28 -9.26
CA GLU A 81 4.16 -1.38 -10.38
C GLU A 81 5.23 -1.36 -11.47
N VAL A 82 6.51 -1.27 -11.10
CA VAL A 82 7.64 -1.29 -12.04
C VAL A 82 7.77 -2.66 -12.72
N MET A 83 7.43 -3.74 -12.02
CA MET A 83 7.34 -5.10 -12.59
C MET A 83 6.14 -5.29 -13.55
N GLY A 84 5.29 -4.27 -13.72
CA GLY A 84 4.10 -4.34 -14.57
C GLY A 84 2.93 -5.10 -13.95
N VAL A 85 3.00 -5.41 -12.65
CA VAL A 85 1.93 -6.11 -11.92
C VAL A 85 0.85 -5.11 -11.51
N PHE A 86 -0.42 -5.48 -11.70
CA PHE A 86 -1.53 -4.62 -11.32
C PHE A 86 -1.61 -4.45 -9.80
N THR A 87 -1.73 -3.23 -9.31
CA THR A 87 -1.91 -2.93 -7.89
C THR A 87 -3.26 -2.25 -7.65
N ALA A 88 -4.06 -2.80 -6.73
CA ALA A 88 -5.37 -2.22 -6.38
C ALA A 88 -5.26 -0.83 -5.73
N THR A 89 -4.08 -0.48 -5.21
CA THR A 89 -3.78 0.85 -4.69
C THR A 89 -2.35 1.18 -5.07
N ARG A 90 -2.16 2.32 -5.74
CA ARG A 90 -0.83 2.76 -6.16
C ARG A 90 0.01 3.23 -4.98
N ALA A 91 1.32 3.11 -5.08
CA ALA A 91 2.27 3.53 -4.04
C ALA A 91 2.10 5.01 -3.68
N ALA A 92 2.01 5.88 -4.67
CA ALA A 92 1.79 7.31 -4.47
C ALA A 92 0.42 7.60 -3.83
N ALA A 93 -0.63 6.87 -4.22
CA ALA A 93 -1.96 7.01 -3.63
C ALA A 93 -1.98 6.61 -2.16
N LEU A 94 -1.27 5.51 -1.80
CA LEU A 94 -1.08 5.12 -0.42
C LEU A 94 -0.38 6.24 0.37
N GLN A 95 0.75 6.77 -0.12
CA GLN A 95 1.48 7.81 0.60
C GLN A 95 0.63 9.07 0.81
N ASN A 96 -0.06 9.54 -0.23
CA ASN A 96 -0.93 10.71 -0.16
C ASN A 96 -2.07 10.52 0.83
N ALA A 97 -2.74 9.35 0.81
CA ALA A 97 -3.84 9.06 1.73
C ALA A 97 -3.41 8.90 3.20
N ARG A 98 -2.11 8.69 3.44
CA ARG A 98 -1.54 8.51 4.79
C ARG A 98 -1.10 9.85 5.40
N ASP A 99 -0.74 10.81 4.56
CA ASP A 99 -0.54 12.20 4.97
C ASP A 99 -1.89 12.94 4.99
N LYS A 100 -2.40 13.16 6.20
CA LYS A 100 -3.68 13.85 6.41
C LYS A 100 -3.64 15.29 5.91
N GLN A 101 -2.53 16.00 6.08
CA GLN A 101 -2.42 17.39 5.64
C GLN A 101 -2.42 17.47 4.12
N CYS A 102 -1.62 16.63 3.46
CA CYS A 102 -1.62 16.52 2.00
C CYS A 102 -3.01 16.12 1.47
N THR A 103 -3.68 15.16 2.11
CA THR A 103 -5.04 14.75 1.77
C THR A 103 -6.02 15.94 1.84
N LEU A 104 -6.00 16.69 2.94
CA LEU A 104 -6.86 17.88 3.09
C LEU A 104 -6.57 18.93 2.02
N GLN A 105 -5.30 19.17 1.69
CA GLN A 105 -4.90 20.08 0.61
C GLN A 105 -5.39 19.62 -0.77
N HIS A 106 -5.33 18.31 -1.06
CA HIS A 106 -5.86 17.74 -2.30
C HIS A 106 -7.37 17.92 -2.41
N LEU A 107 -8.11 17.66 -1.32
CA LEU A 107 -9.57 17.85 -1.27
C LEU A 107 -9.94 19.33 -1.44
N ALA A 108 -9.24 20.24 -0.75
CA ALA A 108 -9.44 21.69 -0.89
C ALA A 108 -9.16 22.17 -2.32
N LYS A 109 -8.07 21.71 -2.94
CA LYS A 109 -7.74 22.00 -4.35
C LYS A 109 -8.83 21.53 -5.30
N ALA A 110 -9.46 20.39 -5.01
CA ALA A 110 -10.62 19.87 -5.75
C ALA A 110 -11.94 20.58 -5.42
N LYS A 111 -11.92 21.65 -4.62
CA LYS A 111 -13.08 22.44 -4.17
C LYS A 111 -14.08 21.63 -3.32
N LEU A 112 -13.61 20.59 -2.64
CA LEU A 112 -14.41 19.87 -1.64
C LEU A 112 -14.32 20.56 -0.27
N PRO A 113 -15.43 20.63 0.49
CA PRO A 113 -15.42 21.24 1.80
C PRO A 113 -14.54 20.43 2.77
N VAL A 114 -13.63 21.12 3.46
CA VAL A 114 -12.75 20.55 4.49
C VAL A 114 -12.77 21.45 5.73
N PRO A 115 -12.59 20.90 6.94
CA PRO A 115 -12.51 21.72 8.15
C PRO A 115 -11.27 22.62 8.12
N LYS A 116 -11.39 23.85 8.65
CA LYS A 116 -10.25 24.75 8.87
C LYS A 116 -9.26 24.04 9.81
N SER A 117 -8.08 23.74 9.30
CA SER A 117 -7.09 22.88 9.95
C SER A 117 -5.71 23.54 9.88
N PHE A 118 -4.99 23.54 11.00
CA PHE A 118 -3.60 23.97 11.07
C PHE A 118 -2.68 22.76 11.25
N LEU A 119 -1.54 22.77 10.56
CA LEU A 119 -0.42 21.88 10.86
C LEU A 119 0.72 22.76 11.37
N THR A 120 1.14 22.56 12.63
CA THR A 120 2.20 23.33 13.27
C THR A 120 3.44 22.46 13.49
N ASN A 121 4.62 23.05 13.32
CA ASN A 121 5.91 22.42 13.66
C ASN A 121 6.58 23.05 14.89
N GLN A 122 5.96 24.10 15.42
CA GLN A 122 6.39 24.88 16.58
C GLN A 122 5.14 25.24 17.37
N ASP A 123 5.25 25.34 18.68
CA ASP A 123 4.21 25.95 19.50
C ASP A 123 4.25 27.46 19.25
N THR A 124 3.36 27.94 18.39
CA THR A 124 3.16 29.36 18.13
C THR A 124 1.71 29.68 18.43
N ASP A 125 1.45 30.85 19.03
CA ASP A 125 0.09 31.35 19.22
C ASP A 125 -0.58 31.53 17.87
N LEU A 126 -1.35 30.52 17.46
CA LEU A 126 -2.19 30.59 16.30
C LEU A 126 -3.40 31.47 16.62
N PRO A 127 -3.86 32.31 15.69
CA PRO A 127 -5.10 33.04 15.88
C PRO A 127 -6.23 32.04 16.15
N LEU A 128 -6.96 32.27 17.25
CA LEU A 128 -8.16 31.50 17.60
C LEU A 128 -9.12 31.48 16.40
N LEU A 129 -9.70 30.31 16.16
CA LEU A 129 -10.53 30.00 14.99
C LEU A 129 -11.61 31.03 14.72
#